data_AF-A0A954HDQ1-F1
#
_entry.id   AF-A0A954HDQ1-F1
#
_cell.length_a   1.000
_cell.length_b   1.000
_cell.length_c   1.000
_cell.angle_alpha   90.00
_cell.angle_beta   90.00
_cell.angle_gamma   90.00
#
_symmetry.space_group_name_H-M   'P 1'
#
loop_
_entity.id
_entity.type
_entity.pdbx_description
1 polymer ?
#
loop_
_entity_poly.entity_id
_entity_poly.type
_entity_poly.pdbx_seq_one_letter_code
_entity_poly.pdbx_strand_id
1 'polypeptide(L)'
;MTFSPNRVLLFLIGTICFSSISAGFAFASEDPGNEPEPIKIERKGGKPTIPDVPRDKVICFALYTLHNHVLKMSVQFYPLKPEESHEVVLEVDSGQGWKKITTSPIDKHGLATFRLVNWDDSRRYPYRLTHAGGSEYTGNIRENPAHKEEIVVAGFTGNSNSDRSPRTDIVENIKKQDPDLLFFSGDQSYDHKAHTAAWLLFGRQFGEIIKDRPTVTIPDDHDVGQGNLWGEGGKISHAPGGDDGGYIMPPEYVNMVQRAQTSHLPDPYDSTPIKQGIGVYYTNLNWGGIDFAIVEDRKWKTGPAGLIPQQGPRADHINDPNYDPSTVDVPEARLLGSRQLKFLHEWGQDWEQAEMKVVLSQTIFGGGAHIHGKSDSRLLADLDSNGWPQSGRARALEEIRRCFGFHLAGDQHLATVIHHGINNWEDSGYSFCV
;
A
#
# COMPACT_ATOMS: atom_id res chain seq x y z
N MET A 1 -46.85 10.48 2.39
CA MET A 1 -45.52 9.98 2.01
C MET A 1 -44.94 9.28 3.22
N THR A 2 -45.09 7.97 3.26
CA THR A 2 -44.61 7.08 4.32
C THR A 2 -43.18 6.67 4.01
N PHE A 3 -42.24 7.06 4.87
CA PHE A 3 -40.85 6.60 4.82
C PHE A 3 -40.78 5.16 5.35
N SER A 4 -40.25 4.26 4.53
CA SER A 4 -39.83 2.91 4.94
C SER A 4 -38.40 2.99 5.49
N PRO A 5 -38.10 2.43 6.68
CA PRO A 5 -36.73 2.33 7.17
C PRO A 5 -36.13 0.98 6.77
N ASN A 6 -35.44 0.93 5.63
CA ASN A 6 -34.52 -0.18 5.38
C ASN A 6 -33.20 0.12 6.09
N ARG A 7 -33.01 -0.49 7.25
CA ARG A 7 -31.73 -0.61 7.92
C ARG A 7 -30.85 -1.55 7.09
N VAL A 8 -29.75 -1.05 6.54
CA VAL A 8 -28.66 -1.89 6.04
C VAL A 8 -27.98 -2.48 7.28
N LEU A 9 -28.15 -3.78 7.47
CA LEU A 9 -27.49 -4.57 8.51
C LEU A 9 -26.19 -5.10 7.89
N LEU A 10 -25.05 -4.65 8.41
CA LEU A 10 -23.73 -5.17 8.05
C LEU A 10 -23.68 -6.66 8.47
N PHE A 11 -23.83 -7.56 7.51
CA PHE A 11 -23.62 -8.99 7.71
C PHE A 11 -22.14 -9.30 7.49
N LEU A 12 -21.36 -9.30 8.57
CA LEU A 12 -20.08 -10.01 8.60
C LEU A 12 -20.42 -11.51 8.68
N ILE A 13 -20.66 -12.17 7.55
CA ILE A 13 -20.72 -13.64 7.51
C ILE A 13 -19.28 -14.15 7.54
N GLY A 14 -18.67 -14.09 8.72
CA GLY A 14 -17.78 -15.16 9.12
C GLY A 14 -18.68 -16.39 9.31
N THR A 15 -18.56 -17.40 8.45
CA THR A 15 -19.25 -18.67 8.70
C THR A 15 -18.58 -19.32 9.91
N ILE A 16 -19.05 -18.97 11.10
CA ILE A 16 -18.81 -19.70 12.34
C ILE A 16 -20.16 -20.32 12.70
N CYS A 17 -20.35 -21.58 12.32
CA CYS A 17 -21.51 -22.37 12.70
C CYS A 17 -21.52 -22.57 14.23
N PHE A 18 -22.25 -21.74 14.96
CA PHE A 18 -22.63 -22.06 16.34
C PHE A 18 -23.89 -22.93 16.32
N SER A 19 -23.70 -24.25 16.34
CA SER A 19 -24.72 -25.18 16.80
C SER A 19 -24.79 -25.10 18.33
N SER A 20 -25.94 -24.70 18.88
CA SER A 20 -26.21 -24.69 20.31
C SER A 20 -26.35 -26.12 20.83
N ILE A 21 -25.22 -26.72 21.23
CA ILE A 21 -25.17 -27.91 22.06
C ILE A 21 -24.56 -27.49 23.39
N SER A 22 -25.36 -27.54 24.44
CA SER A 22 -24.87 -27.51 25.82
C SER A 22 -24.00 -28.74 26.06
N ALA A 23 -22.69 -28.60 25.89
CA ALA A 23 -21.69 -29.60 26.23
C ALA A 23 -20.63 -28.93 27.11
N GLY A 24 -20.31 -29.57 28.23
CA GLY A 24 -19.28 -29.09 29.14
C GLY A 24 -17.96 -28.86 28.41
N PHE A 25 -17.21 -27.85 28.84
CA PHE A 25 -15.84 -27.62 28.39
C PHE A 25 -14.98 -28.80 28.81
N ALA A 26 -14.87 -29.80 27.93
CA ALA A 26 -13.72 -30.67 27.89
C ALA A 26 -12.66 -29.88 27.13
N PHE A 27 -11.62 -29.43 27.83
CA PHE A 27 -10.38 -29.07 27.16
C PHE A 27 -9.96 -30.29 26.36
N ALA A 28 -9.85 -30.15 25.04
CA ALA A 28 -9.20 -31.16 24.23
C ALA A 28 -7.82 -31.39 24.84
N SER A 29 -7.52 -32.62 25.23
CA SER A 29 -6.16 -33.01 25.57
C SER A 29 -5.31 -32.68 24.36
N GLU A 30 -4.31 -31.82 24.53
CA GLU A 30 -3.22 -31.69 23.56
C GLU A 30 -2.75 -33.12 23.25
N ASP A 31 -2.87 -33.53 22.00
CA ASP A 31 -2.21 -34.72 21.50
C ASP A 31 -0.81 -34.27 21.07
N PRO A 32 0.23 -34.43 21.91
CA PRO A 32 1.57 -33.95 21.61
C PRO A 32 2.22 -34.71 20.43
N GLY A 33 1.53 -35.70 19.85
CA GLY A 33 2.05 -36.54 18.78
C GLY A 33 1.78 -36.04 17.36
N ASN A 34 1.06 -34.93 17.16
CA ASN A 34 0.59 -34.54 15.83
C ASN A 34 0.67 -33.02 15.55
N GLU A 35 1.69 -32.35 16.07
CA GLU A 35 2.04 -31.03 15.53
C GLU A 35 2.40 -31.19 14.05
N PRO A 36 1.74 -30.46 13.13
CA PRO A 36 2.12 -30.51 11.73
C PRO A 36 3.57 -30.06 11.59
N GLU A 37 4.39 -30.90 10.97
CA GLU A 37 5.80 -30.59 10.70
C GLU A 37 5.92 -29.19 10.07
N PRO A 38 6.81 -28.33 10.60
CA PRO A 38 7.00 -27.00 10.04
C PRO A 38 7.34 -27.07 8.56
N ILE A 39 6.54 -26.41 7.71
CA ILE A 39 6.82 -26.35 6.28
C ILE A 39 8.13 -25.58 6.09
N LYS A 40 9.17 -26.29 5.65
CA LYS A 40 10.45 -25.67 5.31
C LYS A 40 10.35 -25.03 3.93
N ILE A 41 10.15 -23.72 3.90
CA ILE A 41 10.20 -22.94 2.66
C ILE A 41 11.66 -22.66 2.31
N GLU A 42 12.13 -23.19 1.18
CA GLU A 42 13.47 -22.88 0.67
C GLU A 42 13.51 -21.42 0.22
N ARG A 43 14.34 -20.61 0.87
CA ARG A 43 14.48 -19.19 0.57
C ARG A 43 15.67 -18.95 -0.36
N LYS A 44 15.43 -18.35 -1.52
CA LYS A 44 16.48 -17.97 -2.46
C LYS A 44 16.85 -16.52 -2.26
N GLY A 45 17.75 -16.26 -1.32
CA GLY A 45 18.25 -14.90 -1.04
C GLY A 45 19.21 -14.36 -2.11
N GLY A 46 19.79 -13.18 -1.83
CA GLY A 46 20.80 -12.55 -2.68
C GLY A 46 20.42 -11.14 -3.14
N LYS A 47 21.35 -10.48 -3.84
CA LYS A 47 21.11 -9.16 -4.44
C LYS A 47 20.15 -9.29 -5.62
N PRO A 48 19.22 -8.35 -5.82
CA PRO A 48 18.36 -8.35 -6.99
C PRO A 48 19.22 -8.12 -8.24
N THR A 49 18.93 -8.86 -9.30
CA THR A 49 19.58 -8.69 -10.60
C THR A 49 18.56 -8.25 -11.63
N ILE A 50 19.04 -7.47 -12.60
CA ILE A 50 18.28 -7.16 -13.81
C ILE A 50 18.70 -8.21 -14.84
N PRO A 51 17.84 -9.17 -15.22
CA PRO A 51 18.18 -10.14 -16.24
C PRO A 51 18.34 -9.46 -17.60
N ASP A 52 19.26 -9.96 -18.42
CA ASP A 52 19.26 -9.64 -19.84
C ASP A 52 18.11 -10.40 -20.50
N VAL A 53 17.13 -9.66 -21.02
CA VAL A 53 15.93 -10.22 -21.64
C VAL A 53 16.04 -10.19 -23.17
N PRO A 54 15.36 -11.11 -23.88
CA PRO A 54 15.13 -10.96 -25.30
C PRO A 54 14.53 -9.58 -25.64
N ARG A 55 14.87 -9.00 -26.79
CA ARG A 55 14.46 -7.64 -27.15
C ARG A 55 12.95 -7.53 -27.46
N ASP A 56 12.32 -8.65 -27.77
CA ASP A 56 10.87 -8.83 -27.85
C ASP A 56 10.22 -9.11 -26.47
N LYS A 57 10.96 -8.91 -25.37
CA LYS A 57 10.48 -9.10 -23.97
C LYS A 57 10.90 -7.97 -23.04
N VAL A 58 11.11 -6.76 -23.56
CA VAL A 58 11.57 -5.59 -22.80
C VAL A 58 10.49 -4.93 -21.92
N ILE A 59 9.20 -5.19 -22.17
CA ILE A 59 8.12 -4.74 -21.26
C ILE A 59 8.06 -5.71 -20.07
N CYS A 60 8.28 -5.22 -18.85
CA CYS A 60 8.27 -6.06 -17.64
C CYS A 60 6.85 -6.23 -17.10
N PHE A 61 6.17 -5.12 -16.80
CA PHE A 61 4.79 -5.11 -16.33
C PHE A 61 4.13 -3.75 -16.50
N ALA A 62 2.82 -3.69 -16.28
CA ALA A 62 2.06 -2.46 -16.17
C ALA A 62 1.16 -2.48 -14.93
N LEU A 63 0.89 -1.28 -14.40
CA LEU A 63 -0.09 -1.02 -13.34
C LEU A 63 -1.08 0.01 -13.86
N TYR A 64 -2.34 -0.08 -13.44
CA TYR A 64 -3.35 0.93 -13.76
C TYR A 64 -4.29 1.21 -12.59
N THR A 65 -4.86 2.41 -12.57
CA THR A 65 -6.10 2.71 -11.85
C THR A 65 -7.06 3.44 -12.78
N LEU A 66 -8.34 3.39 -12.43
CA LEU A 66 -9.42 4.06 -13.14
C LEU A 66 -10.24 4.85 -12.14
N HIS A 67 -10.33 6.16 -12.33
CA HIS A 67 -10.99 7.07 -11.41
C HIS A 67 -11.61 8.23 -12.19
N ASN A 68 -12.88 8.54 -11.94
CA ASN A 68 -13.58 9.68 -12.56
C ASN A 68 -13.41 9.74 -14.10
N HIS A 69 -13.62 8.60 -14.77
CA HIS A 69 -13.42 8.43 -16.22
C HIS A 69 -12.00 8.76 -16.71
N VAL A 70 -11.00 8.63 -15.84
CA VAL A 70 -9.60 8.77 -16.18
C VAL A 70 -8.87 7.46 -15.93
N LEU A 71 -8.37 6.84 -16.99
CA LEU A 71 -7.43 5.73 -16.90
C LEU A 71 -6.02 6.29 -16.79
N LYS A 72 -5.32 5.93 -15.71
CA LYS A 72 -3.87 6.15 -15.59
C LYS A 72 -3.16 4.80 -15.56
N MET A 73 -2.07 4.71 -16.32
CA MET A 73 -1.26 3.49 -16.42
C MET A 73 0.23 3.83 -16.35
N SER A 74 1.00 3.03 -15.62
CA SER A 74 2.45 3.06 -15.63
C SER A 74 2.99 1.75 -16.20
N VAL A 75 3.98 1.84 -17.07
CA VAL A 75 4.61 0.69 -17.72
C VAL A 75 6.09 0.69 -17.38
N GLN A 76 6.56 -0.41 -16.80
CA GLN A 76 7.96 -0.57 -16.44
C GLN A 76 8.66 -1.47 -17.46
N PHE A 77 9.75 -0.96 -18.02
CA PHE A 77 10.62 -1.66 -18.94
C PHE A 77 11.88 -2.18 -18.24
N TYR A 78 12.41 -3.28 -18.76
CA TYR A 78 13.82 -3.62 -18.58
C TYR A 78 14.70 -2.55 -19.26
N PRO A 79 15.97 -2.38 -18.84
CA PRO A 79 16.86 -1.41 -19.47
C PRO A 79 16.95 -1.61 -20.99
N LEU A 80 16.65 -0.52 -21.69
CA LEU A 80 16.76 -0.43 -23.14
C LEU A 80 18.19 -0.04 -23.53
N LYS A 81 18.64 -0.54 -24.67
CA LYS A 81 19.91 -0.14 -25.29
C LYS A 81 19.76 1.23 -25.96
N PRO A 82 20.86 2.00 -26.13
CA PRO A 82 20.80 3.36 -26.69
C PRO A 82 20.12 3.47 -28.07
N GLU A 83 20.20 2.42 -28.88
CA GLU A 83 19.62 2.34 -30.22
C GLU A 83 18.14 1.91 -30.25
N GLU A 84 17.60 1.43 -29.14
CA GLU A 84 16.21 0.98 -29.06
C GLU A 84 15.24 2.17 -28.99
N SER A 85 14.04 1.99 -29.52
CA SER A 85 12.99 3.02 -29.44
C SER A 85 12.65 3.31 -27.97
N HIS A 86 12.49 4.58 -27.63
CA HIS A 86 12.02 5.02 -26.31
C HIS A 86 10.54 5.42 -26.36
N GLU A 87 9.73 4.69 -27.13
CA GLU A 87 8.29 4.86 -27.19
C GLU A 87 7.57 3.52 -27.01
N VAL A 88 6.45 3.56 -26.30
CA VAL A 88 5.51 2.44 -26.14
C VAL A 88 4.15 2.81 -26.70
N VAL A 89 3.51 1.86 -27.37
CA VAL A 89 2.17 2.02 -27.92
C VAL A 89 1.16 1.32 -27.01
N LEU A 90 0.06 2.00 -26.71
CA LEU A 90 -1.11 1.38 -26.07
C LEU A 90 -2.17 1.11 -27.13
N GLU A 91 -2.60 -0.14 -27.21
CA GLU A 91 -3.69 -0.60 -28.07
C GLU A 91 -4.75 -1.28 -27.23
N VAL A 92 -6.00 -1.17 -27.67
CA VAL A 92 -7.16 -1.73 -26.99
C VAL A 92 -8.04 -2.44 -28.01
N ASP A 93 -8.65 -3.54 -27.61
CA ASP A 93 -9.67 -4.22 -28.42
C ASP A 93 -11.06 -3.96 -27.82
N SER A 94 -11.93 -3.30 -28.60
CA SER A 94 -13.33 -3.04 -28.24
C SER A 94 -14.30 -4.00 -28.94
N GLY A 95 -13.86 -5.19 -29.34
CA GLY A 95 -14.62 -6.17 -30.11
C GLY A 95 -14.53 -6.01 -31.64
N GLN A 96 -13.66 -5.13 -32.12
CA GLN A 96 -13.40 -4.90 -33.56
C GLN A 96 -11.93 -5.16 -33.94
N GLY A 97 -11.17 -5.80 -33.04
CA GLY A 97 -9.74 -5.99 -33.15
C GLY A 97 -8.94 -4.85 -32.51
N TRP A 98 -7.62 -5.03 -32.49
CA TRP A 98 -6.69 -4.09 -31.86
C TRP A 98 -6.70 -2.73 -32.54
N LYS A 99 -6.94 -1.68 -31.75
CA LYS A 99 -6.84 -0.28 -32.18
C LYS A 99 -5.81 0.45 -31.34
N LYS A 100 -4.86 1.11 -32.01
CA LYS A 100 -3.95 2.07 -31.37
C LYS A 100 -4.73 3.23 -30.75
N ILE A 101 -4.53 3.41 -29.45
CA ILE A 101 -5.10 4.51 -28.67
C ILE A 101 -4.12 5.68 -28.65
N THR A 102 -2.87 5.45 -28.22
CA THR A 102 -1.85 6.49 -28.14
C THR A 102 -0.44 5.89 -28.00
N THR A 103 0.58 6.75 -27.96
CA THR A 103 1.95 6.40 -27.59
C THR A 103 2.40 7.20 -26.37
N SER A 104 3.42 6.70 -25.67
CA SER A 104 4.04 7.40 -24.55
C SER A 104 5.57 7.23 -24.59
N PRO A 105 6.36 8.28 -24.27
CA PRO A 105 7.79 8.16 -24.16
C PRO A 105 8.20 7.33 -22.94
N ILE A 106 9.29 6.58 -23.09
CA ILE A 106 9.95 5.81 -22.03
C ILE A 106 11.10 6.67 -21.48
N ASP A 107 11.08 6.94 -20.18
CA ASP A 107 12.13 7.74 -19.55
C ASP A 107 13.41 6.96 -19.29
N LYS A 108 14.45 7.65 -18.80
CA LYS A 108 15.77 7.07 -18.51
C LYS A 108 15.77 5.96 -17.44
N HIS A 109 14.68 5.82 -16.68
CA HIS A 109 14.49 4.77 -15.68
C HIS A 109 13.63 3.60 -16.22
N GLY A 110 13.29 3.62 -17.51
CA GLY A 110 12.44 2.61 -18.14
C GLY A 110 10.97 2.76 -17.80
N LEU A 111 10.53 3.93 -17.32
CA LEU A 111 9.14 4.19 -16.98
C LEU A 111 8.44 4.95 -18.12
N ALA A 112 7.31 4.43 -18.59
CA ALA A 112 6.36 5.17 -19.41
C ALA A 112 5.03 5.33 -18.67
N THR A 113 4.29 6.40 -18.95
CA THR A 113 3.00 6.67 -18.30
C THR A 113 1.95 7.08 -19.31
N PHE A 114 0.71 6.63 -19.11
CA PHE A 114 -0.44 7.01 -19.90
C PHE A 114 -1.47 7.70 -19.02
N ARG A 115 -2.13 8.70 -19.58
CA ARG A 115 -3.32 9.32 -19.04
C ARG A 115 -4.36 9.43 -20.15
N LEU A 116 -5.48 8.74 -20.00
CA LEU A 116 -6.60 8.81 -20.93
C LEU A 116 -7.83 9.33 -20.19
N VAL A 117 -8.39 10.44 -20.68
CA VAL A 117 -9.60 11.05 -20.13
C VAL A 117 -10.84 10.59 -20.90
N ASN A 118 -12.01 10.71 -20.28
CA ASN A 118 -13.29 10.25 -20.83
C ASN A 118 -13.29 8.75 -21.16
N TRP A 119 -12.62 7.96 -20.32
CA TRP A 119 -12.62 6.52 -20.42
C TRP A 119 -13.98 5.96 -19.97
N ASP A 120 -14.60 5.11 -20.80
CA ASP A 120 -15.81 4.37 -20.45
C ASP A 120 -15.43 3.23 -19.51
N ASP A 121 -15.75 3.37 -18.22
CA ASP A 121 -15.47 2.37 -17.19
C ASP A 121 -16.60 1.35 -17.03
N SER A 122 -17.67 1.43 -17.83
CA SER A 122 -18.79 0.48 -17.75
C SER A 122 -18.51 -0.89 -18.39
N ARG A 123 -17.35 -1.04 -19.03
CA ARG A 123 -17.00 -2.23 -19.82
C ARG A 123 -15.56 -2.67 -19.61
N ARG A 124 -15.32 -3.94 -19.87
CA ARG A 124 -13.97 -4.53 -19.92
C ARG A 124 -13.29 -4.21 -21.24
N TYR A 125 -12.00 -3.91 -21.17
CA TYR A 125 -11.14 -3.71 -22.34
C TYR A 125 -9.88 -4.57 -22.25
N PRO A 126 -9.75 -5.60 -23.10
CA PRO A 126 -8.45 -6.18 -23.40
C PRO A 126 -7.51 -5.08 -23.93
N TYR A 127 -6.32 -4.98 -23.34
CA TYR A 127 -5.30 -4.06 -23.82
C TYR A 127 -4.01 -4.82 -24.16
N ARG A 128 -3.22 -4.21 -25.04
CA ARG A 128 -1.84 -4.60 -25.26
C ARG A 128 -0.94 -3.37 -25.32
N LEU A 129 0.25 -3.53 -24.77
CA LEU A 129 1.35 -2.60 -24.87
C LEU A 129 2.35 -3.17 -25.85
N THR A 130 2.74 -2.40 -26.86
CA THR A 130 3.70 -2.85 -27.87
C THR A 130 4.89 -1.92 -27.97
N HIS A 131 6.07 -2.49 -28.22
CA HIS A 131 7.33 -1.79 -28.40
C HIS A 131 8.00 -2.24 -29.70
N ALA A 132 8.76 -1.34 -30.33
CA ALA A 132 9.32 -1.53 -31.68
C ALA A 132 10.20 -2.79 -31.83
N GLY A 133 10.79 -3.31 -30.75
CA GLY A 133 11.55 -4.57 -30.74
C GLY A 133 10.70 -5.84 -30.85
N GLY A 134 9.38 -5.71 -31.02
CA GLY A 134 8.42 -6.82 -31.05
C GLY A 134 7.90 -7.24 -29.67
N SER A 135 8.19 -6.45 -28.63
CA SER A 135 7.72 -6.76 -27.28
C SER A 135 6.24 -6.45 -27.13
N GLU A 136 5.51 -7.42 -26.58
CA GLU A 136 4.09 -7.30 -26.28
C GLU A 136 3.82 -7.68 -24.81
N TYR A 137 3.00 -6.87 -24.13
CA TYR A 137 2.44 -7.16 -22.82
C TYR A 137 0.92 -6.99 -22.89
N THR A 138 0.16 -7.96 -22.38
CA THR A 138 -1.30 -8.00 -22.51
C THR A 138 -1.97 -8.12 -21.15
N GLY A 139 -3.17 -7.57 -21.04
CA GLY A 139 -4.00 -7.66 -19.85
C GLY A 139 -5.40 -7.12 -20.10
N ASN A 140 -6.13 -6.88 -19.02
CA ASN A 140 -7.49 -6.35 -19.05
C ASN A 140 -7.62 -5.13 -18.14
N ILE A 141 -8.17 -4.06 -18.70
CA ILE A 141 -8.75 -2.96 -17.92
C ILE A 141 -10.17 -3.40 -17.58
N ARG A 142 -10.43 -3.63 -16.29
CA ARG A 142 -11.74 -4.09 -15.82
C ARG A 142 -12.77 -2.98 -15.90
N GLU A 143 -14.00 -3.40 -16.12
CA GLU A 143 -15.20 -2.62 -15.82
C GLU A 143 -15.25 -2.27 -14.33
N ASN A 144 -15.75 -1.07 -14.03
CA ASN A 144 -16.02 -0.62 -12.67
C ASN A 144 -17.07 -1.56 -12.04
N PRO A 145 -16.76 -2.23 -10.91
CA PRO A 145 -17.62 -3.24 -10.31
C PRO A 145 -18.79 -2.64 -9.52
N ALA A 146 -19.22 -1.40 -9.80
CA ALA A 146 -20.30 -0.70 -9.10
C ALA A 146 -21.67 -1.40 -9.16
N HIS A 147 -21.80 -2.45 -9.96
CA HIS A 147 -22.99 -3.31 -10.00
C HIS A 147 -22.94 -4.48 -9.01
N LYS A 148 -21.80 -4.72 -8.35
CA LYS A 148 -21.62 -5.79 -7.37
C LYS A 148 -22.09 -5.33 -5.99
N GLU A 149 -22.72 -6.24 -5.27
CA GLU A 149 -23.06 -6.07 -3.85
C GLU A 149 -21.83 -6.23 -2.92
N GLU A 150 -20.79 -6.92 -3.40
CA GLU A 150 -19.55 -7.17 -2.67
C GLU A 150 -18.35 -6.79 -3.53
N ILE A 151 -17.45 -5.98 -2.96
CA ILE A 151 -16.16 -5.62 -3.55
C ILE A 151 -15.05 -6.31 -2.76
N VAL A 152 -14.23 -7.10 -3.45
CA VAL A 152 -13.14 -7.86 -2.81
C VAL A 152 -11.81 -7.14 -2.99
N VAL A 153 -11.12 -6.84 -1.89
CA VAL A 153 -9.79 -6.21 -1.91
C VAL A 153 -8.75 -7.19 -1.38
N ALA A 154 -7.66 -7.41 -2.12
CA ALA A 154 -6.51 -8.15 -1.63
C ALA A 154 -5.40 -7.19 -1.18
N GLY A 155 -5.05 -7.25 0.10
CA GLY A 155 -3.95 -6.48 0.70
C GLY A 155 -2.63 -7.25 0.71
N PHE A 156 -1.52 -6.54 0.48
CA PHE A 156 -0.16 -7.07 0.49
C PHE A 156 0.77 -6.12 1.23
N THR A 157 1.74 -6.67 1.97
CA THR A 157 2.80 -5.91 2.63
C THR A 157 4.06 -6.77 2.78
N GLY A 158 5.22 -6.16 2.98
CA GLY A 158 6.44 -6.85 3.42
C GLY A 158 7.01 -7.89 2.44
N ASN A 159 7.33 -7.50 1.20
CA ASN A 159 7.93 -8.41 0.21
C ASN A 159 9.45 -8.62 0.45
N SER A 160 9.77 -9.37 1.51
CA SER A 160 11.14 -9.58 2.01
C SER A 160 12.16 -9.96 0.94
N ASN A 161 13.35 -9.37 1.02
CA ASN A 161 14.52 -9.72 0.22
C ASN A 161 15.20 -11.06 0.63
N SER A 162 14.72 -11.70 1.70
CA SER A 162 15.22 -13.00 2.14
C SER A 162 14.90 -14.11 1.14
N ASP A 163 13.84 -13.95 0.34
CA ASP A 163 13.46 -14.89 -0.70
C ASP A 163 13.07 -14.16 -2.00
N ARG A 164 13.76 -14.46 -3.09
CA ARG A 164 13.55 -13.89 -4.42
C ARG A 164 12.72 -14.79 -5.33
N SER A 165 12.25 -15.92 -4.81
CA SER A 165 11.46 -16.88 -5.58
C SER A 165 10.17 -16.25 -6.10
N PRO A 166 9.59 -16.79 -7.19
CA PRO A 166 8.23 -16.46 -7.58
C PRO A 166 7.26 -16.64 -6.41
N ARG A 167 6.26 -15.78 -6.32
CA ARG A 167 5.21 -15.84 -5.29
C ARG A 167 4.06 -16.74 -5.76
N THR A 168 4.38 -17.93 -6.26
CA THR A 168 3.44 -18.77 -7.02
C THR A 168 2.21 -19.15 -6.21
N ASP A 169 2.38 -19.55 -4.96
CA ASP A 169 1.30 -19.89 -4.04
C ASP A 169 0.37 -18.69 -3.78
N ILE A 170 0.94 -17.52 -3.48
CA ILE A 170 0.19 -16.27 -3.30
C ILE A 170 -0.56 -15.92 -4.58
N VAL A 171 0.13 -15.90 -5.73
CA VAL A 171 -0.46 -15.57 -7.04
C VAL A 171 -1.60 -16.51 -7.41
N GLU A 172 -1.42 -17.83 -7.23
CA GLU A 172 -2.46 -18.81 -7.50
C GLU A 172 -3.68 -18.64 -6.59
N ASN A 173 -3.47 -18.35 -5.31
CA ASN A 173 -4.56 -18.11 -4.37
C ASN A 173 -5.32 -16.82 -4.71
N ILE A 174 -4.63 -15.76 -5.07
CA ILE A 174 -5.25 -14.49 -5.50
C ILE A 174 -6.03 -14.68 -6.80
N LYS A 175 -5.51 -15.46 -7.75
CA LYS A 175 -6.24 -15.78 -8.99
C LYS A 175 -7.53 -16.56 -8.71
N LYS A 176 -7.56 -17.41 -7.69
CA LYS A 176 -8.77 -18.14 -7.27
C LYS A 176 -9.78 -17.24 -6.56
N GLN A 177 -9.31 -16.30 -5.75
CA GLN A 177 -10.17 -15.34 -5.03
C GLN A 177 -10.75 -14.26 -5.95
N ASP A 178 -10.05 -13.96 -7.05
CA ASP A 178 -10.45 -12.96 -8.06
C ASP A 178 -10.84 -11.59 -7.48
N PRO A 179 -9.95 -10.94 -6.70
CA PRO A 179 -10.25 -9.65 -6.11
C PRO A 179 -10.49 -8.57 -7.16
N ASP A 180 -11.29 -7.56 -6.79
CA ASP A 180 -11.64 -6.40 -7.59
C ASP A 180 -10.56 -5.31 -7.55
N LEU A 181 -9.80 -5.24 -6.45
CA LEU A 181 -8.72 -4.29 -6.24
C LEU A 181 -7.53 -4.98 -5.55
N LEU A 182 -6.32 -4.64 -5.95
CA LEU A 182 -5.09 -5.05 -5.26
C LEU A 182 -4.50 -3.83 -4.53
N PHE A 183 -4.10 -4.00 -3.28
CA PHE A 183 -3.44 -2.95 -2.49
C PHE A 183 -2.11 -3.45 -1.93
N PHE A 184 -1.01 -2.86 -2.39
CA PHE A 184 0.33 -3.06 -1.84
C PHE A 184 0.67 -1.86 -0.97
N SER A 185 0.64 -2.05 0.35
CA SER A 185 0.68 -0.97 1.33
C SER A 185 2.05 -0.35 1.55
N GLY A 186 3.11 -1.03 1.13
CA GLY A 186 4.47 -0.67 1.47
C GLY A 186 5.40 -1.85 1.28
N ASP A 187 6.69 -1.61 1.40
CA ASP A 187 7.73 -2.62 1.41
C ASP A 187 7.64 -3.58 0.24
N GLN A 188 7.40 -3.03 -0.96
CA GLN A 188 7.46 -3.86 -2.17
C GLN A 188 8.88 -4.38 -2.41
N SER A 189 9.89 -3.72 -1.83
CA SER A 189 11.29 -4.12 -1.83
C SER A 189 12.04 -3.71 -0.57
N TYR A 190 12.85 -4.64 -0.05
CA TYR A 190 13.84 -4.39 1.01
C TYR A 190 15.24 -4.03 0.47
N ASP A 191 15.40 -3.86 -0.84
CA ASP A 191 16.67 -3.49 -1.48
C ASP A 191 16.87 -1.98 -1.55
N HIS A 192 17.22 -1.41 -0.39
CA HIS A 192 17.31 0.03 -0.14
C HIS A 192 18.06 0.88 -1.17
N LYS A 193 18.96 0.29 -1.97
CA LYS A 193 19.81 1.02 -2.94
C LYS A 193 19.75 0.44 -4.35
N ALA A 194 18.87 -0.53 -4.60
CA ALA A 194 18.74 -1.22 -5.88
C ALA A 194 17.29 -1.27 -6.36
N HIS A 195 16.54 -0.19 -6.15
CA HIS A 195 15.10 -0.11 -6.40
C HIS A 195 14.70 -0.59 -7.79
N THR A 196 15.32 -0.11 -8.87
CA THR A 196 14.95 -0.56 -10.23
C THR A 196 15.04 -2.08 -10.41
N ALA A 197 16.09 -2.71 -9.87
CA ALA A 197 16.24 -4.17 -9.96
C ALA A 197 15.18 -4.91 -9.14
N ALA A 198 14.85 -4.38 -7.96
CA ALA A 198 13.84 -4.94 -7.09
C ALA A 198 12.40 -4.71 -7.59
N TRP A 199 12.12 -3.56 -8.20
CA TRP A 199 10.84 -3.23 -8.82
C TRP A 199 10.57 -4.10 -10.05
N LEU A 200 11.60 -4.40 -10.84
CA LEU A 200 11.50 -5.40 -11.91
C LEU A 200 11.27 -6.82 -11.35
N LEU A 201 11.84 -7.15 -10.19
CA LEU A 201 11.54 -8.43 -9.52
C LEU A 201 10.09 -8.49 -9.03
N PHE A 202 9.58 -7.42 -8.41
CA PHE A 202 8.18 -7.27 -8.05
C PHE A 202 7.27 -7.52 -9.27
N GLY A 203 7.58 -6.88 -10.40
CA GLY A 203 6.88 -7.10 -11.67
C GLY A 203 6.87 -8.57 -12.12
N ARG A 204 7.99 -9.28 -12.00
CA ARG A 204 8.06 -10.73 -12.31
C ARG A 204 7.30 -11.59 -11.32
N GLN A 205 7.22 -11.18 -10.06
CA GLN A 205 6.54 -11.93 -9.00
C GLN A 205 5.02 -11.80 -9.08
N PHE A 206 4.51 -10.60 -9.37
CA PHE A 206 3.07 -10.28 -9.30
C PHE A 206 2.45 -9.91 -10.65
N GLY A 207 3.23 -9.87 -11.74
CA GLY A 207 2.80 -9.50 -13.09
C GLY A 207 1.52 -10.20 -13.56
N GLU A 208 1.33 -11.46 -13.16
CA GLU A 208 0.17 -12.27 -13.53
C GLU A 208 -1.16 -11.85 -12.89
N ILE A 209 -1.14 -11.12 -11.77
CA ILE A 209 -2.36 -10.62 -11.11
C ILE A 209 -2.61 -9.13 -11.36
N ILE A 210 -1.55 -8.33 -11.50
CA ILE A 210 -1.63 -6.88 -11.69
C ILE A 210 -2.00 -6.48 -13.12
N LYS A 211 -1.72 -7.34 -14.12
CA LYS A 211 -2.05 -7.04 -15.53
C LYS A 211 -3.55 -6.88 -15.79
N ASP A 212 -4.38 -7.47 -14.93
CA ASP A 212 -5.82 -7.62 -15.12
C ASP A 212 -6.66 -6.93 -14.04
N ARG A 213 -6.07 -6.20 -13.09
CA ARG A 213 -6.78 -5.59 -11.96
C ARG A 213 -6.24 -4.20 -11.66
N PRO A 214 -7.11 -3.24 -11.27
CA PRO A 214 -6.62 -2.00 -10.73
C PRO A 214 -5.78 -2.32 -9.49
N THR A 215 -4.64 -1.66 -9.40
CA THR A 215 -3.67 -1.90 -8.34
C THR A 215 -3.31 -0.55 -7.73
N VAL A 216 -3.33 -0.47 -6.40
CA VAL A 216 -2.76 0.64 -5.64
C VAL A 216 -1.45 0.14 -5.06
N THR A 217 -0.35 0.81 -5.38
CA THR A 217 0.93 0.61 -4.68
C THR A 217 1.41 1.93 -4.10
N ILE A 218 1.89 1.91 -2.85
CA ILE A 218 2.47 3.09 -2.19
C ILE A 218 3.82 2.70 -1.54
N PRO A 219 4.85 3.56 -1.61
CA PRO A 219 6.12 3.31 -0.94
C PRO A 219 5.97 3.42 0.58
N ASP A 220 6.67 2.52 1.28
CA ASP A 220 7.04 2.69 2.69
C ASP A 220 8.56 2.93 2.82
N ASP A 221 9.08 2.88 4.03
CA ASP A 221 10.47 3.13 4.40
C ASP A 221 11.51 2.32 3.59
N HIS A 222 11.31 1.01 3.45
CA HIS A 222 12.25 0.14 2.75
C HIS A 222 12.31 0.43 1.26
N ASP A 223 11.22 0.89 0.65
CA ASP A 223 11.19 1.27 -0.76
C ASP A 223 12.03 2.51 -1.03
N VAL A 224 12.05 3.49 -0.11
CA VAL A 224 12.78 4.75 -0.26
C VAL A 224 14.21 4.71 0.28
N GLY A 225 14.66 3.55 0.75
CA GLY A 225 16.06 3.28 1.05
C GLY A 225 16.49 3.42 2.50
N GLN A 226 15.55 3.30 3.44
CA GLN A 226 15.82 3.31 4.88
C GLN A 226 15.05 2.21 5.60
N GLY A 227 15.43 1.88 6.84
CA GLY A 227 14.77 0.81 7.61
C GLY A 227 13.54 1.25 8.39
N ASN A 228 13.41 2.56 8.62
CA ASN A 228 12.29 3.23 9.27
C ASN A 228 12.16 4.62 8.61
N LEU A 229 10.95 5.16 8.44
CA LEU A 229 10.74 6.48 7.83
C LEU A 229 9.88 7.40 8.70
N TRP A 230 10.52 8.44 9.22
CA TRP A 230 9.86 9.61 9.77
C TRP A 230 10.11 10.79 8.83
N GLY A 231 9.31 10.92 7.77
CA GLY A 231 9.62 11.79 6.64
C GLY A 231 9.75 13.28 6.98
N GLU A 232 9.16 13.73 8.09
CA GLU A 232 9.25 15.08 8.67
C GLU A 232 9.23 16.22 7.65
N GLY A 233 8.28 16.12 6.70
CA GLY A 233 8.09 17.14 5.67
C GLY A 233 9.27 17.27 4.71
N GLY A 234 10.07 16.21 4.56
CA GLY A 234 11.07 16.07 3.51
C GLY A 234 12.43 16.65 3.85
N LYS A 235 12.75 16.84 5.13
CA LYS A 235 14.10 17.29 5.52
C LYS A 235 15.15 16.21 5.22
N ILE A 236 16.42 16.59 5.28
CA ILE A 236 17.53 15.65 5.21
C ILE A 236 17.65 14.99 6.58
N SER A 237 17.72 13.67 6.61
CA SER A 237 18.14 12.92 7.80
C SER A 237 19.66 12.75 7.79
N HIS A 238 20.30 12.95 8.93
CA HIS A 238 21.73 12.73 9.14
C HIS A 238 22.00 11.50 10.02
N ALA A 239 21.00 10.99 10.72
CA ALA A 239 21.12 9.78 11.52
C ALA A 239 21.11 8.52 10.63
N PRO A 240 21.97 7.52 10.90
CA PRO A 240 21.98 6.27 10.13
C PRO A 240 20.64 5.51 10.13
N GLY A 241 19.82 5.69 11.17
CA GLY A 241 18.51 5.04 11.31
C GLY A 241 17.33 5.89 10.84
N GLY A 242 17.54 7.15 10.43
CA GLY A 242 16.45 8.04 10.04
C GLY A 242 15.67 8.66 11.20
N ASP A 243 16.02 8.33 12.44
CA ASP A 243 15.29 8.66 13.67
C ASP A 243 15.38 10.13 14.07
N ASP A 244 16.31 10.89 13.49
CA ASP A 244 16.32 12.36 13.55
C ASP A 244 15.30 13.00 12.58
N GLY A 245 14.58 12.21 11.79
CA GLY A 245 13.56 12.62 10.84
C GLY A 245 14.14 13.05 9.47
N GLY A 246 13.35 12.84 8.42
CA GLY A 246 13.71 13.13 7.04
C GLY A 246 14.07 11.89 6.23
N TYR A 247 14.65 12.15 5.07
CA TYR A 247 15.09 11.13 4.11
C TYR A 247 16.62 11.01 4.14
N ILE A 248 17.10 9.78 4.20
CA ILE A 248 18.54 9.46 4.09
C ILE A 248 18.99 9.55 2.63
N MET A 249 18.14 9.08 1.71
CA MET A 249 18.44 9.07 0.29
C MET A 249 18.17 10.44 -0.36
N PRO A 250 18.95 10.82 -1.41
CA PRO A 250 18.73 12.08 -2.13
C PRO A 250 17.31 12.19 -2.71
N PRO A 251 16.74 13.40 -2.82
CA PRO A 251 15.40 13.62 -3.33
C PRO A 251 15.19 13.06 -4.75
N GLU A 252 16.24 13.00 -5.58
CA GLU A 252 16.17 12.39 -6.91
C GLU A 252 15.88 10.88 -6.84
N TYR A 253 16.46 10.18 -5.87
CA TYR A 253 16.22 8.76 -5.65
C TYR A 253 14.79 8.56 -5.11
N VAL A 254 14.39 9.33 -4.09
CA VAL A 254 13.04 9.25 -3.50
C VAL A 254 11.97 9.51 -4.56
N ASN A 255 12.16 10.54 -5.40
CA ASN A 255 11.24 10.86 -6.49
C ASN A 255 11.24 9.79 -7.60
N MET A 256 12.36 9.13 -7.88
CA MET A 256 12.41 7.99 -8.80
C MET A 256 11.57 6.81 -8.27
N VAL A 257 11.72 6.46 -6.99
CA VAL A 257 10.94 5.40 -6.32
C VAL A 257 9.44 5.72 -6.39
N GLN A 258 9.06 6.92 -5.96
CA GLN A 258 7.66 7.37 -5.99
C GLN A 258 7.09 7.34 -7.40
N ARG A 259 7.80 7.87 -8.40
CA ARG A 259 7.31 7.82 -9.79
C ARG A 259 7.08 6.39 -10.27
N ALA A 260 8.00 5.48 -9.98
CA ALA A 260 7.87 4.08 -10.37
C ALA A 260 6.67 3.39 -9.72
N GLN A 261 6.39 3.70 -8.45
CA GLN A 261 5.34 3.04 -7.68
C GLN A 261 3.98 3.77 -7.71
N THR A 262 3.89 5.06 -8.01
CA THR A 262 2.63 5.80 -7.82
C THR A 262 2.11 6.55 -9.05
N SER A 263 2.84 6.55 -10.18
CA SER A 263 2.42 7.33 -11.36
C SER A 263 1.09 6.89 -11.99
N HIS A 264 0.64 5.66 -11.72
CA HIS A 264 -0.65 5.14 -12.18
C HIS A 264 -1.81 5.46 -11.23
N LEU A 265 -1.56 5.98 -10.02
CA LEU A 265 -2.60 6.41 -9.10
C LEU A 265 -3.31 7.67 -9.63
N PRO A 266 -4.52 8.01 -9.15
CA PRO A 266 -5.17 9.28 -9.44
C PRO A 266 -4.28 10.49 -9.18
N ASP A 267 -4.62 11.65 -9.73
CA ASP A 267 -3.80 12.84 -9.53
C ASP A 267 -3.80 13.24 -8.04
N PRO A 268 -2.67 13.72 -7.49
CA PRO A 268 -2.60 14.07 -6.07
C PRO A 268 -3.62 15.14 -5.72
N TYR A 269 -4.26 15.03 -4.56
CA TYR A 269 -5.24 16.02 -4.09
C TYR A 269 -4.63 17.43 -4.03
N ASP A 270 -3.40 17.54 -3.54
CA ASP A 270 -2.59 18.73 -3.69
C ASP A 270 -1.15 18.30 -3.98
N SER A 271 -0.70 18.57 -5.22
CA SER A 271 0.58 18.14 -5.77
C SER A 271 1.78 19.00 -5.35
N THR A 272 1.61 19.97 -4.43
CA THR A 272 2.70 20.85 -4.00
C THR A 272 3.83 20.02 -3.35
N PRO A 273 5.06 20.06 -3.89
CA PRO A 273 6.19 19.34 -3.30
C PRO A 273 6.50 19.80 -1.87
N ILE A 274 7.08 18.91 -1.08
CA ILE A 274 7.61 19.26 0.25
C ILE A 274 9.08 19.70 0.14
N LYS A 275 9.80 19.77 1.27
CA LYS A 275 11.22 20.16 1.28
C LYS A 275 12.03 19.28 0.31
N GLN A 276 13.13 19.84 -0.19
CA GLN A 276 14.00 19.22 -1.19
C GLN A 276 13.33 18.94 -2.56
N GLY A 277 12.10 19.42 -2.79
CA GLY A 277 11.37 19.12 -4.03
C GLY A 277 10.89 17.66 -4.11
N ILE A 278 10.74 16.99 -2.97
CA ILE A 278 10.16 15.65 -2.91
C ILE A 278 8.66 15.77 -3.24
N GLY A 279 8.21 14.99 -4.22
CA GLY A 279 6.81 14.96 -4.66
C GLY A 279 5.89 14.35 -3.61
N VAL A 280 4.59 14.55 -3.81
CA VAL A 280 3.51 13.99 -2.99
C VAL A 280 2.51 13.27 -3.91
N TYR A 281 1.87 12.23 -3.40
CA TYR A 281 0.95 11.38 -4.16
C TYR A 281 -0.38 11.08 -3.45
N TYR A 282 -0.59 11.53 -2.20
CA TYR A 282 -1.86 11.31 -1.51
C TYR A 282 -3.06 11.82 -2.34
N THR A 283 -4.08 10.99 -2.44
CA THR A 283 -5.24 11.16 -3.33
C THR A 283 -6.36 10.22 -2.90
N ASN A 284 -7.45 10.14 -3.65
CA ASN A 284 -8.46 9.11 -3.48
C ASN A 284 -8.74 8.35 -4.78
N LEU A 285 -9.23 7.12 -4.65
CA LEU A 285 -9.67 6.25 -5.75
C LEU A 285 -11.10 5.80 -5.46
N ASN A 286 -12.06 6.20 -6.28
CA ASN A 286 -13.40 5.61 -6.26
C ASN A 286 -13.45 4.38 -7.19
N TRP A 287 -13.79 3.22 -6.63
CA TRP A 287 -13.88 1.96 -7.35
C TRP A 287 -15.00 1.09 -6.77
N GLY A 288 -15.99 0.71 -7.59
CA GLY A 288 -17.10 -0.12 -7.14
C GLY A 288 -18.02 0.56 -6.11
N GLY A 289 -18.11 1.89 -6.13
CA GLY A 289 -18.83 2.64 -5.09
C GLY A 289 -18.08 2.76 -3.76
N ILE A 290 -16.87 2.19 -3.64
CA ILE A 290 -16.01 2.39 -2.47
C ILE A 290 -14.99 3.49 -2.80
N ASP A 291 -14.94 4.51 -1.96
CA ASP A 291 -13.95 5.58 -2.09
C ASP A 291 -12.79 5.33 -1.13
N PHE A 292 -11.62 5.08 -1.71
CA PHE A 292 -10.38 4.76 -1.01
C PHE A 292 -9.50 6.00 -0.89
N ALA A 293 -9.38 6.59 0.30
CA ALA A 293 -8.35 7.60 0.58
C ALA A 293 -6.98 6.92 0.67
N ILE A 294 -6.05 7.36 -0.18
CA ILE A 294 -4.67 6.90 -0.20
C ILE A 294 -3.81 7.96 0.48
N VAL A 295 -3.23 7.63 1.63
CA VAL A 295 -2.42 8.56 2.43
C VAL A 295 -0.92 8.24 2.35
N GLU A 296 -0.10 9.23 2.73
CA GLU A 296 1.34 9.10 2.91
C GLU A 296 1.66 9.30 4.40
N ASP A 297 1.33 8.31 5.22
CA ASP A 297 1.38 8.42 6.67
C ASP A 297 2.81 8.68 7.22
N ARG A 298 3.84 8.18 6.54
CA ARG A 298 5.25 8.42 6.85
C ARG A 298 5.73 9.81 6.49
N LYS A 299 5.13 10.44 5.46
CA LYS A 299 5.70 11.62 4.75
C LYS A 299 5.92 12.85 5.64
N TRP A 300 5.04 13.06 6.62
CA TRP A 300 5.11 14.18 7.56
C TRP A 300 5.40 13.75 8.99
N LYS A 301 5.53 12.44 9.25
CA LYS A 301 5.76 11.91 10.57
C LYS A 301 7.08 12.43 11.12
N THR A 302 7.07 12.89 12.36
CA THR A 302 8.25 13.48 13.02
C THR A 302 9.21 12.41 13.52
N GLY A 303 10.52 12.64 13.41
CA GLY A 303 11.52 11.74 13.99
C GLY A 303 11.56 11.83 15.53
N PRO A 304 11.68 10.72 16.27
CA PRO A 304 11.71 10.76 17.72
C PRO A 304 13.03 11.30 18.31
N ALA A 305 14.16 11.11 17.61
CA ALA A 305 15.47 11.45 18.15
C ALA A 305 15.63 12.97 18.35
N GLY A 306 16.03 13.36 19.56
CA GLY A 306 16.20 14.76 19.96
C GLY A 306 14.90 15.50 20.26
N LEU A 307 13.73 14.94 19.90
CA LEU A 307 12.43 15.52 20.23
C LEU A 307 11.90 15.00 21.58
N ILE A 308 12.03 13.70 21.83
CA ILE A 308 11.55 13.03 23.04
C ILE A 308 12.70 12.32 23.77
N PRO A 309 12.57 12.01 25.07
CA PRO A 309 13.57 11.25 25.80
C PRO A 309 13.73 9.84 25.21
N GLN A 310 14.97 9.38 25.06
CA GLN A 310 15.22 7.99 24.67
C GLN A 310 14.92 7.04 25.84
N GLN A 311 14.00 6.10 25.63
CA GLN A 311 13.49 5.16 26.66
C GLN A 311 13.73 3.68 26.30
N GLY A 312 14.70 3.46 25.42
CA GLY A 312 15.10 2.14 24.93
C GLY A 312 16.44 2.17 24.20
N PRO A 313 16.88 1.05 23.62
CA PRO A 313 18.16 0.97 22.91
C PRO A 313 18.20 1.80 21.63
N ARG A 314 17.04 2.12 21.04
CA ARG A 314 16.86 3.03 19.91
C ARG A 314 15.91 4.17 20.30
N ALA A 315 15.95 5.31 19.59
CA ALA A 315 15.09 6.45 19.88
C ALA A 315 13.60 6.16 19.67
N ASP A 316 13.28 5.22 18.80
CA ASP A 316 11.93 4.77 18.45
C ASP A 316 11.42 3.58 19.28
N HIS A 317 12.24 3.05 20.18
CA HIS A 317 11.90 1.91 21.02
C HIS A 317 11.63 2.34 22.46
N ILE A 318 10.50 1.89 23.01
CA ILE A 318 10.20 2.02 24.44
C ILE A 318 10.08 0.64 25.06
N ASN A 319 10.95 0.36 26.03
CA ASN A 319 11.04 -0.96 26.69
C ASN A 319 10.82 -0.88 28.21
N ASP A 320 10.79 0.32 28.80
CA ASP A 320 10.60 0.49 30.24
C ASP A 320 9.12 0.30 30.64
N PRO A 321 8.77 -0.72 31.46
CA PRO A 321 7.39 -0.97 31.91
C PRO A 321 6.78 0.17 32.73
N ASN A 322 7.60 1.09 33.24
CA ASN A 322 7.13 2.21 34.04
C ASN A 322 7.10 3.54 33.27
N TYR A 323 7.29 3.52 31.95
CA TYR A 323 7.28 4.75 31.17
C TYR A 323 5.92 5.45 31.24
N ASP A 324 5.94 6.78 31.26
CA ASP A 324 4.74 7.59 31.18
C ASP A 324 4.47 7.95 29.71
N PRO A 325 3.37 7.48 29.09
CA PRO A 325 3.06 7.75 27.69
C PRO A 325 2.96 9.25 27.36
N SER A 326 2.65 10.11 28.34
CA SER A 326 2.57 11.56 28.12
C SER A 326 3.94 12.18 27.83
N THR A 327 5.03 11.52 28.23
CA THR A 327 6.40 12.01 27.99
C THR A 327 6.85 11.92 26.53
N VAL A 328 6.11 11.16 25.72
CA VAL A 328 6.40 11.00 24.28
C VAL A 328 5.32 11.62 23.40
N ASP A 329 4.19 12.10 23.95
CA ASP A 329 3.19 12.85 23.19
C ASP A 329 3.39 14.36 23.33
N VAL A 330 4.27 14.93 22.52
CA VAL A 330 4.64 16.35 22.60
C VAL A 330 3.91 17.20 21.53
N PRO A 331 3.55 18.48 21.83
CA PRO A 331 2.80 19.34 20.91
C PRO A 331 3.47 19.60 19.55
N GLU A 332 4.78 19.39 19.44
CA GLU A 332 5.57 19.55 18.23
C GLU A 332 5.50 18.32 17.32
N ALA A 333 5.23 17.13 17.87
CA ALA A 333 5.21 15.89 17.12
C ALA A 333 4.04 15.85 16.13
N ARG A 334 4.32 15.38 14.91
CA ARG A 334 3.35 15.25 13.83
C ARG A 334 3.31 13.81 13.36
N LEU A 335 2.11 13.36 13.00
CA LEU A 335 1.89 12.10 12.30
C LEU A 335 1.53 12.44 10.84
N LEU A 336 0.25 12.72 10.62
CA LEU A 336 -0.22 13.32 9.37
C LEU A 336 0.07 14.83 9.38
N GLY A 337 0.51 15.35 8.24
CA GLY A 337 0.64 16.79 8.01
C GLY A 337 -0.74 17.45 7.87
N SER A 338 -0.79 18.78 8.08
CA SER A 338 -2.05 19.54 7.97
C SER A 338 -2.74 19.40 6.62
N ARG A 339 -1.97 19.22 5.54
CA ARG A 339 -2.48 19.00 4.18
C ARG A 339 -3.24 17.68 4.05
N GLN A 340 -2.72 16.60 4.64
CA GLN A 340 -3.40 15.29 4.64
C GLN A 340 -4.62 15.27 5.56
N LEU A 341 -4.53 15.93 6.74
CA LEU A 341 -5.70 16.07 7.61
C LEU A 341 -6.82 16.85 6.93
N LYS A 342 -6.48 17.94 6.21
CA LYS A 342 -7.44 18.68 5.40
C LYS A 342 -8.05 17.80 4.31
N PHE A 343 -7.23 17.02 3.60
CA PHE A 343 -7.71 16.07 2.60
C PHE A 343 -8.69 15.07 3.20
N LEU A 344 -8.33 14.37 4.29
CA LEU A 344 -9.22 13.41 4.95
C LEU A 344 -10.53 14.06 5.41
N HIS A 345 -10.46 15.30 5.92
CA HIS A 345 -11.63 16.06 6.33
C HIS A 345 -12.59 16.33 5.17
N GLU A 346 -12.09 16.76 4.02
CA GLU A 346 -12.91 17.04 2.84
C GLU A 346 -13.41 15.75 2.18
N TRP A 347 -12.53 14.76 2.00
CA TRP A 347 -12.86 13.44 1.46
C TRP A 347 -13.91 12.70 2.29
N GLY A 348 -13.87 12.82 3.62
CA GLY A 348 -14.84 12.18 4.52
C GLY A 348 -16.24 12.80 4.45
N GLN A 349 -16.37 14.01 3.88
CA GLN A 349 -17.64 14.71 3.72
C GLN A 349 -18.27 14.51 2.33
N ASP A 350 -17.47 14.20 1.32
CA ASP A 350 -17.96 13.93 -0.03
C ASP A 350 -18.47 12.49 -0.15
N TRP A 351 -19.77 12.31 -0.38
CA TRP A 351 -20.39 11.00 -0.59
C TRP A 351 -21.06 10.88 -1.97
N GLU A 352 -20.81 11.82 -2.90
CA GLU A 352 -21.56 11.90 -4.17
C GLU A 352 -21.45 10.60 -4.99
N GLN A 353 -20.30 9.93 -4.94
CA GLN A 353 -20.04 8.68 -5.66
C GLN A 353 -19.66 7.51 -4.75
N ALA A 354 -19.85 7.65 -3.43
CA ALA A 354 -19.38 6.68 -2.45
C ALA A 354 -20.52 6.09 -1.62
N GLU A 355 -20.49 4.78 -1.43
CA GLU A 355 -21.33 4.02 -0.49
C GLU A 355 -20.54 3.59 0.74
N MET A 356 -19.22 3.44 0.60
CA MET A 356 -18.29 3.11 1.67
C MET A 356 -17.00 3.92 1.55
N LYS A 357 -16.36 4.17 2.70
CA LYS A 357 -15.09 4.89 2.83
C LYS A 357 -14.02 3.94 3.37
N VAL A 358 -12.86 3.92 2.71
CA VAL A 358 -11.70 3.14 3.15
C VAL A 358 -10.47 4.03 3.15
N VAL A 359 -9.64 3.95 4.19
CA VAL A 359 -8.32 4.59 4.22
C VAL A 359 -7.26 3.54 3.97
N LEU A 360 -6.33 3.84 3.06
CA LEU A 360 -5.16 3.05 2.71
C LEU A 360 -3.91 3.77 3.20
N SER A 361 -3.10 3.11 4.02
CA SER A 361 -1.83 3.66 4.53
C SER A 361 -0.73 2.60 4.60
N GLN A 362 0.49 3.04 4.87
CA GLN A 362 1.64 2.16 5.00
C GLN A 362 1.53 1.31 6.26
N THR A 363 1.35 1.96 7.41
CA THR A 363 1.26 1.29 8.71
C THR A 363 -0.03 1.65 9.47
N ILE A 364 -0.39 0.79 10.41
CA ILE A 364 -1.65 0.83 11.15
C ILE A 364 -1.69 2.00 12.16
N PHE A 365 -2.84 2.66 12.38
CA PHE A 365 -3.03 3.73 13.38
C PHE A 365 -3.07 3.17 14.82
N GLY A 366 -2.05 2.40 15.19
CA GLY A 366 -1.87 1.70 16.45
C GLY A 366 -0.51 0.97 16.46
N GLY A 367 -0.14 0.37 17.59
CA GLY A 367 1.00 -0.56 17.67
C GLY A 367 0.48 -1.98 17.82
N GLY A 368 0.41 -2.73 16.73
CA GLY A 368 -0.14 -4.10 16.73
C GLY A 368 0.90 -5.14 17.12
N ALA A 369 2.13 -4.98 16.65
CA ALA A 369 3.25 -5.86 16.97
C ALA A 369 3.97 -5.39 18.24
N HIS A 370 4.30 -6.32 19.14
CA HIS A 370 5.04 -6.05 20.38
C HIS A 370 6.39 -6.79 20.46
N ILE A 371 6.78 -7.50 19.40
CA ILE A 371 8.06 -8.19 19.26
C ILE A 371 8.74 -7.64 18.01
N HIS A 372 9.96 -7.14 18.15
CA HIS A 372 10.71 -6.54 17.05
C HIS A 372 12.04 -7.27 16.82
N GLY A 373 12.19 -7.88 15.64
CA GLY A 373 13.40 -8.61 15.27
C GLY A 373 13.49 -9.98 15.93
N LYS A 374 14.14 -10.08 17.10
CA LYS A 374 14.29 -11.36 17.83
C LYS A 374 13.11 -11.59 18.76
N SER A 375 12.82 -12.85 19.07
CA SER A 375 11.69 -13.24 19.91
C SER A 375 11.76 -12.72 21.36
N ASP A 376 12.93 -12.35 21.85
CA ASP A 376 13.17 -11.75 23.16
C ASP A 376 13.16 -10.21 23.17
N SER A 377 13.06 -9.58 22.00
CA SER A 377 13.04 -8.12 21.83
C SER A 377 11.61 -7.57 21.93
N ARG A 378 11.05 -7.56 23.14
CA ARG A 378 9.72 -7.00 23.40
C ARG A 378 9.75 -5.47 23.44
N LEU A 379 8.83 -4.84 22.73
CA LEU A 379 8.52 -3.41 22.81
C LEU A 379 7.23 -3.21 23.60
N LEU A 380 7.18 -2.14 24.38
CA LEU A 380 5.94 -1.66 25.01
C LEU A 380 5.25 -0.61 24.14
N ALA A 381 6.03 0.21 23.45
CA ALA A 381 5.55 1.05 22.38
C ALA A 381 6.58 1.07 21.24
N ASP A 382 6.06 0.94 20.03
CA ASP A 382 6.78 1.12 18.78
C ASP A 382 6.41 2.49 18.21
N LEU A 383 7.36 3.41 18.19
CA LEU A 383 7.15 4.77 17.68
C LEU A 383 7.24 4.84 16.15
N ASP A 384 7.62 3.74 15.50
CA ASP A 384 7.60 3.61 14.05
C ASP A 384 6.18 3.35 13.51
N SER A 385 5.37 2.56 14.21
CA SER A 385 3.95 2.42 13.92
C SER A 385 3.17 3.74 14.04
N ASN A 386 2.00 3.88 13.39
CA ASN A 386 1.13 5.05 13.58
C ASN A 386 0.35 5.01 14.92
N GLY A 387 0.81 4.18 15.87
CA GLY A 387 0.50 4.32 17.30
C GLY A 387 0.98 5.65 17.89
N TRP A 388 2.01 6.24 17.31
CA TRP A 388 2.66 7.46 17.78
C TRP A 388 2.88 8.49 16.65
N PRO A 389 2.84 9.81 16.93
CA PRO A 389 2.43 10.43 18.20
C PRO A 389 0.95 10.28 18.50
N GLN A 390 0.59 10.13 19.78
CA GLN A 390 -0.78 9.82 20.22
C GLN A 390 -1.77 10.91 19.79
N SER A 391 -1.42 12.18 19.98
CA SER A 391 -2.23 13.31 19.52
C SER A 391 -2.31 13.39 17.98
N GLY A 392 -1.28 12.93 17.26
CA GLY A 392 -1.31 12.81 15.80
C GLY A 392 -2.26 11.72 15.33
N ARG A 393 -2.15 10.53 15.93
CA ARG A 393 -3.03 9.37 15.71
C ARG A 393 -4.49 9.71 16.01
N ALA A 394 -4.76 10.35 17.14
CA ALA A 394 -6.12 10.74 17.54
C ALA A 394 -6.78 11.62 16.47
N ARG A 395 -6.10 12.65 15.97
CA ARG A 395 -6.61 13.53 14.90
C ARG A 395 -6.89 12.76 13.61
N ALA A 396 -6.03 11.83 13.22
CA ALA A 396 -6.28 10.99 12.04
C ALA A 396 -7.53 10.12 12.23
N LEU A 397 -7.63 9.41 13.36
CA LEU A 397 -8.78 8.57 13.67
C LEU A 397 -10.08 9.37 13.85
N GLU A 398 -10.02 10.63 14.31
CA GLU A 398 -11.19 11.50 14.36
C GLU A 398 -11.78 11.77 12.98
N GLU A 399 -10.93 12.08 11.98
CA GLU A 399 -11.38 12.30 10.60
C GLU A 399 -11.90 10.99 9.97
N ILE A 400 -11.23 9.86 10.20
CA ILE A 400 -11.67 8.55 9.72
C ILE A 400 -13.02 8.16 10.34
N ARG A 401 -13.19 8.37 11.64
CA ARG A 401 -14.43 8.05 12.37
C ARG A 401 -15.61 8.85 11.85
N ARG A 402 -15.43 10.13 11.50
CA ARG A 402 -16.51 11.01 11.03
C ARG A 402 -17.24 10.46 9.80
N CYS A 403 -16.53 9.70 8.95
CA CYS A 403 -17.08 9.10 7.74
C CYS A 403 -17.25 7.58 7.85
N PHE A 404 -17.16 7.00 9.06
CA PHE A 404 -17.20 5.56 9.27
C PHE A 404 -16.17 4.79 8.43
N GLY A 405 -15.02 5.42 8.17
CA GLY A 405 -13.97 4.86 7.33
C GLY A 405 -13.38 3.59 7.93
N PHE A 406 -13.26 2.54 7.12
CA PHE A 406 -12.48 1.36 7.45
C PHE A 406 -11.00 1.60 7.11
N HIS A 407 -10.06 1.15 7.94
CA HIS A 407 -8.63 1.36 7.69
C HIS A 407 -7.93 0.07 7.25
N LEU A 408 -7.24 0.10 6.12
CA LEU A 408 -6.42 -1.00 5.61
C LEU A 408 -4.95 -0.56 5.50
N ALA A 409 -4.04 -1.31 6.12
CA ALA A 409 -2.61 -1.00 6.14
C ALA A 409 -1.72 -2.25 6.17
N GLY A 410 -0.39 -2.09 6.26
CA GLY A 410 0.57 -3.18 6.45
C GLY A 410 1.69 -2.84 7.44
N ASP A 411 2.95 -3.11 7.07
CA ASP A 411 4.20 -2.89 7.83
C ASP A 411 4.41 -3.84 9.03
N GLN A 412 3.39 -4.12 9.84
CA GLN A 412 3.56 -4.81 11.12
C GLN A 412 3.90 -6.31 11.04
N HIS A 413 3.91 -6.91 9.84
CA HIS A 413 4.19 -8.34 9.59
C HIS A 413 3.37 -9.32 10.44
N LEU A 414 2.18 -8.90 10.84
CA LEU A 414 1.24 -9.66 11.64
C LEU A 414 -0.17 -9.20 11.29
N ALA A 415 -0.93 -10.11 10.69
CA ALA A 415 -2.32 -9.85 10.37
C ALA A 415 -3.10 -9.53 11.66
N THR A 416 -3.67 -8.33 11.75
CA THR A 416 -4.42 -7.89 12.93
C THR A 416 -5.69 -7.15 12.54
N VAL A 417 -6.75 -7.38 13.32
CA VAL A 417 -7.95 -6.54 13.32
C VAL A 417 -7.95 -5.74 14.62
N ILE A 418 -8.03 -4.42 14.54
CA ILE A 418 -8.00 -3.52 15.70
C ILE A 418 -9.28 -2.68 15.70
N HIS A 419 -9.98 -2.66 16.84
CA HIS A 419 -11.05 -1.70 17.09
C HIS A 419 -10.47 -0.49 17.82
N HIS A 420 -10.41 0.65 17.13
CA HIS A 420 -9.67 1.80 17.64
C HIS A 420 -10.44 2.55 18.74
N GLY A 421 -9.68 3.11 19.69
CA GLY A 421 -10.14 4.10 20.65
C GLY A 421 -9.41 5.44 20.52
N ILE A 422 -10.14 6.52 20.79
CA ILE A 422 -9.71 7.92 20.85
C ILE A 422 -9.97 8.49 22.25
N ASN A 423 -11.23 8.59 22.69
CA ASN A 423 -11.58 9.09 24.02
C ASN A 423 -11.75 7.96 25.04
N ASN A 424 -12.16 6.80 24.54
CA ASN A 424 -12.33 5.58 25.33
C ASN A 424 -11.94 4.37 24.46
N TRP A 425 -11.92 3.19 25.06
CA TRP A 425 -11.80 1.94 24.32
C TRP A 425 -12.92 1.84 23.30
N GLU A 426 -12.57 1.43 22.07
CA GLU A 426 -13.56 1.01 21.07
C GLU A 426 -14.59 2.09 20.67
N ASP A 427 -14.19 3.37 20.70
CA ASP A 427 -15.05 4.51 20.33
C ASP A 427 -14.73 5.09 18.93
N SER A 428 -14.06 4.33 18.07
CA SER A 428 -13.67 4.71 16.69
C SER A 428 -13.84 3.56 15.69
N GLY A 429 -13.25 3.70 14.50
CA GLY A 429 -13.36 2.71 13.42
C GLY A 429 -12.54 1.44 13.64
N TYR A 430 -12.70 0.50 12.71
CA TYR A 430 -11.92 -0.72 12.63
C TYR A 430 -10.79 -0.58 11.62
N SER A 431 -9.70 -1.29 11.89
CA SER A 431 -8.64 -1.48 10.92
C SER A 431 -8.28 -2.94 10.70
N PHE A 432 -7.77 -3.23 9.51
CA PHE A 432 -7.06 -4.46 9.20
C PHE A 432 -5.63 -4.13 8.76
N CYS A 433 -4.66 -4.66 9.47
CA CYS A 433 -3.26 -4.69 9.05
C CYS A 433 -2.98 -6.04 8.43
N VAL A 434 -2.38 -6.04 7.23
CA VAL A 434 -2.04 -7.25 6.47
C VAL A 434 -0.90 -8.03 7.12
#